data_AF-A0A1F3Y6A5-F1
#
_entry.id   AF-A0A1F3Y6A5-F1
#
_cell.length_a   1.000
_cell.length_b   1.000
_cell.length_c   1.000
_cell.angle_alpha   90.00
_cell.angle_beta   90.00
_cell.angle_gamma   90.00
#
_symmetry.space_group_name_H-M   'P 1'
#
loop_
_entity.id
_entity.type
_entity.pdbx_description
1 polymer ?
#
loop_
_entity_poly.entity_id
_entity_poly.type
_entity_poly.pdbx_seq_one_letter_code
_entity_poly.pdbx_strand_id
1 'polypeptide(L)'
;MTYQRYVVPVDKDTELEANVVTFGARTVTSYTLPYAKKWSVALLLGGGYMPAKNYDVLVNGAVGIEWSLVPVLKSNDRSFSVRYIVGPEYHNYKYRNIEDKNSQWFIKHSIRAALMWHFKKIDIEAAAGATSPLTDYKYASLFGSVSLNWRVVGGLTIMPSISAGYTFKNMNEPLEIDYSNPVMTILGGGSFSKFSLQTMLTVRYVFGNALLNVRDQRWKGVEF
;
A
#
# COMPACT_ATOMS: atom_id res chain seq x y z
N MET A 1 14.14 -6.45 -1.61
CA MET A 1 15.16 -5.40 -1.76
C MET A 1 14.88 -4.70 -3.07
N THR A 2 14.74 -3.38 -3.06
CA THR A 2 14.53 -2.56 -4.25
C THR A 2 15.71 -1.62 -4.39
N TYR A 3 16.31 -1.59 -5.57
CA TYR A 3 17.41 -0.72 -5.93
C TYR A 3 16.90 0.30 -6.95
N GLN A 4 17.10 1.58 -6.68
CA GLN A 4 16.79 2.67 -7.61
C GLN A 4 18.02 3.54 -7.78
N ARG A 5 18.50 3.66 -9.03
CA ARG A 5 19.56 4.59 -9.42
C ARG A 5 18.91 5.85 -9.96
N TYR A 6 19.28 6.99 -9.41
CA TYR A 6 18.89 8.30 -9.91
C TYR A 6 20.13 8.98 -10.46
N VAL A 7 20.03 9.49 -11.69
CA VAL A 7 21.05 10.32 -12.33
C VAL A 7 20.42 11.69 -12.50
N VAL A 8 21.03 12.71 -11.90
CA VAL A 8 20.58 14.10 -12.01
C VAL A 8 21.64 14.91 -12.72
N PRO A 9 21.36 15.45 -13.92
CA PRO A 9 22.26 16.42 -14.54
C PRO A 9 22.25 17.71 -13.71
N VAL A 10 23.43 18.17 -13.30
CA VAL A 10 23.62 19.43 -12.54
C VAL A 10 23.97 20.57 -13.49
N ASP A 11 24.81 20.29 -14.48
CA ASP A 11 25.14 21.17 -15.61
C ASP A 11 25.45 20.32 -16.86
N LYS A 12 25.97 20.94 -17.94
CA LYS A 12 26.22 20.24 -19.21
C LYS A 12 27.25 19.11 -19.11
N ASP A 13 28.12 19.14 -18.10
CA ASP A 13 29.28 18.24 -17.99
C ASP A 13 29.29 17.45 -16.67
N THR A 14 28.35 17.71 -15.76
CA THR A 14 28.29 17.12 -14.41
C THR A 14 26.98 16.37 -14.18
N GLU A 15 27.07 15.06 -13.99
CA GLU A 15 25.96 14.22 -13.52
C GLU A 15 26.20 13.81 -12.07
N LEU A 16 25.20 13.99 -11.20
CA LEU A 16 25.20 13.45 -9.86
C LEU A 16 24.43 12.12 -9.83
N GLU A 17 25.09 11.10 -9.30
CA GLU A 17 24.47 9.79 -9.09
C GLU A 17 24.05 9.61 -7.63
N ALA A 18 22.78 9.24 -7.42
CA ALA A 18 22.26 8.85 -6.12
C ALA A 18 21.71 7.42 -6.20
N ASN A 19 22.22 6.56 -5.32
CA ASN A 19 21.76 5.18 -5.21
C ASN A 19 20.87 5.05 -3.98
N VAL A 20 19.61 4.67 -4.20
CA VAL A 20 18.63 4.43 -3.15
C VAL A 20 18.40 2.94 -3.01
N VAL A 21 18.81 2.40 -1.87
CA VAL A 21 18.49 1.04 -1.47
C VAL A 21 17.31 1.10 -0.50
N THR A 22 16.26 0.35 -0.80
CA THR A 22 15.14 0.12 0.11
C THR A 22 15.04 -1.37 0.41
N PHE A 23 14.96 -1.74 1.69
CA PHE A 23 14.68 -3.10 2.09
C PHE A 23 13.64 -3.12 3.20
N GLY A 24 12.88 -4.20 3.26
CA GLY A 24 11.94 -4.41 4.35
C GLY A 24 11.44 -5.84 4.34
N ALA A 25 11.05 -6.31 5.51
CA ALA A 25 10.38 -7.58 5.71
C ALA A 25 9.03 -7.31 6.38
N ARG A 26 8.01 -8.07 5.98
CA ARG A 26 6.69 -8.01 6.59
C ARG A 26 6.14 -9.42 6.73
N THR A 27 5.69 -9.75 7.93
CA THR A 27 5.01 -11.00 8.24
C THR A 27 3.59 -10.69 8.67
N VAL A 28 2.64 -11.47 8.15
CA VAL A 28 1.24 -11.40 8.56
C VAL A 28 0.78 -12.81 8.90
N THR A 29 0.23 -12.98 10.10
CA THR A 29 -0.41 -14.21 10.53
C THR A 29 -1.83 -13.90 10.91
N SER A 30 -2.81 -14.60 10.34
CA SER A 30 -4.23 -14.36 10.57
C SER A 30 -4.96 -15.63 10.99
N TYR A 31 -5.99 -15.47 11.81
CA TYR A 31 -6.85 -16.54 12.28
C TYR A 31 -8.32 -16.12 12.19
N THR A 32 -9.15 -16.94 11.55
CA THR A 32 -10.60 -16.74 11.48
C THR A 32 -11.27 -17.42 12.65
N LEU A 33 -12.12 -16.70 13.37
CA LEU A 33 -12.76 -17.21 14.58
C LEU A 33 -13.79 -18.31 14.23
N PRO A 34 -13.72 -19.50 14.86
CA PRO A 34 -14.57 -20.64 14.48
C PRO A 34 -16.06 -20.39 14.75
N TYR A 35 -16.37 -19.72 15.86
CA TYR A 35 -17.75 -19.41 16.27
C TYR A 35 -18.28 -18.09 15.69
N ALA A 36 -17.38 -17.26 15.16
CA ALA A 36 -17.70 -15.95 14.60
C ALA A 36 -17.12 -15.86 13.18
N LYS A 37 -17.64 -16.69 12.26
CA LYS A 37 -17.10 -16.92 10.89
C LYS A 37 -16.93 -15.67 10.01
N LYS A 38 -17.46 -14.52 10.44
CA LYS A 38 -17.30 -13.22 9.79
C LYS A 38 -16.14 -12.40 10.34
N TRP A 39 -15.51 -12.85 11.41
CA TRP A 39 -14.45 -12.14 12.11
C TRP A 39 -13.13 -12.88 12.00
N SER A 40 -12.07 -12.14 11.72
CA SER A 40 -10.71 -12.64 11.77
C SER A 40 -9.82 -11.67 12.55
N VAL A 41 -8.79 -12.23 13.17
CA VAL A 41 -7.76 -11.48 13.88
C VAL A 41 -6.43 -11.70 13.18
N ALA A 42 -5.54 -10.71 13.23
CA ALA A 42 -4.23 -10.81 12.62
C ALA A 42 -3.15 -10.18 13.50
N LEU A 43 -1.96 -10.79 13.48
CA LEU A 43 -0.72 -10.22 13.96
C LEU A 43 0.11 -9.78 12.74
N LEU A 44 0.58 -8.54 12.77
CA LEU A 44 1.40 -7.94 11.72
C LEU A 44 2.72 -7.50 12.33
N LEU A 45 3.82 -7.94 11.76
CA LEU A 45 5.16 -7.50 12.13
C LEU A 45 5.88 -7.00 10.88
N GLY A 46 6.59 -5.90 10.99
CA GLY A 46 7.33 -5.35 9.88
C GLY A 46 8.53 -4.53 10.31
N GLY A 47 9.49 -4.42 9.41
CA GLY A 47 10.58 -3.49 9.55
C GLY A 47 11.30 -3.26 8.23
N GLY A 48 12.00 -2.14 8.10
CA GLY A 48 12.73 -1.80 6.90
C GLY A 48 13.54 -0.51 6.98
N TYR A 49 14.27 -0.25 5.89
CA TYR A 49 15.10 0.92 5.63
C TYR A 49 14.52 1.63 4.40
N MET A 50 14.13 2.90 4.55
CA MET A 50 13.40 3.68 3.54
C MET A 50 13.87 5.15 3.51
N PRO A 51 15.10 5.41 3.04
CA PRO A 51 15.72 6.73 3.14
C PRO A 51 14.94 7.77 2.32
N ALA A 52 14.35 7.39 1.17
CA ALA A 52 13.50 8.26 0.36
C ALA A 52 12.23 8.78 1.09
N LYS A 53 11.88 8.18 2.23
CA LYS A 53 10.83 8.63 3.14
C LYS A 53 11.38 9.19 4.45
N ASN A 54 12.65 9.57 4.46
CA ASN A 54 13.39 10.03 5.63
C ASN A 54 13.53 8.97 6.75
N TYR A 55 13.46 7.67 6.44
CA TYR A 55 13.63 6.62 7.44
C TYR A 55 14.93 5.85 7.22
N ASP A 56 15.81 5.88 8.21
CA ASP A 56 16.90 4.90 8.28
C ASP A 56 16.35 3.58 8.81
N VAL A 57 15.58 3.60 9.90
CA VAL A 57 14.95 2.38 10.41
C VAL A 57 13.49 2.64 10.69
N LEU A 58 12.63 1.78 10.19
CA LEU A 58 11.23 1.72 10.54
C LEU A 58 10.94 0.32 11.06
N VAL A 59 10.33 0.22 12.23
CA VAL A 59 9.88 -1.06 12.81
C VAL A 59 8.44 -0.88 13.27
N ASN A 60 7.59 -1.86 13.00
CA ASN A 60 6.23 -1.85 13.49
C ASN A 60 5.73 -3.23 13.88
N GLY A 61 4.85 -3.23 14.88
CA GLY A 61 4.06 -4.38 15.28
C GLY A 61 2.62 -3.94 15.43
N ALA A 62 1.67 -4.74 14.98
CA ALA A 62 0.26 -4.41 15.10
C ALA A 62 -0.61 -5.63 15.21
N VAL A 63 -1.75 -5.44 15.86
CA VAL A 63 -2.86 -6.38 15.83
C VAL A 63 -3.98 -5.81 14.98
N GLY A 64 -4.67 -6.69 14.27
CA GLY A 64 -5.78 -6.32 13.42
C GLY A 64 -7.00 -7.16 13.72
N ILE A 65 -8.17 -6.57 13.53
CA ILE A 65 -9.44 -7.26 13.45
C ILE A 65 -10.08 -6.93 12.11
N GLU A 66 -10.63 -7.94 11.45
CA GLU A 66 -11.39 -7.77 10.22
C GLU A 66 -12.75 -8.41 10.35
N TRP A 67 -13.77 -7.64 10.00
CA TRP A 67 -15.11 -8.14 9.77
C TRP A 67 -15.36 -8.26 8.27
N SER A 68 -15.77 -9.43 7.81
CA SER A 68 -16.14 -9.70 6.42
C SER A 68 -17.63 -10.06 6.36
N LEU A 69 -18.44 -9.23 5.70
CA LEU A 69 -19.87 -9.51 5.49
C LEU A 69 -20.05 -10.77 4.66
N VAL A 70 -19.24 -10.88 3.60
CA VAL A 70 -19.18 -12.03 2.70
C VAL A 70 -17.70 -12.41 2.54
N PRO A 71 -17.25 -13.51 3.15
CA PRO A 71 -15.85 -13.94 3.07
C PRO A 71 -15.48 -14.30 1.63
N VAL A 72 -14.31 -13.85 1.16
CA VAL A 72 -13.78 -14.13 -0.18
C VAL A 72 -13.74 -15.63 -0.49
N LEU A 73 -13.41 -16.45 0.52
CA LEU A 73 -13.34 -17.91 0.35
C LEU A 73 -14.70 -18.60 0.16
N LYS A 74 -15.82 -17.88 0.37
CA LYS A 74 -17.18 -18.47 0.35
C LYS A 74 -18.10 -17.89 -0.72
N SER A 75 -17.80 -16.72 -1.27
CA SER A 75 -18.61 -16.13 -2.32
C SER A 75 -17.76 -15.88 -3.54
N ASN A 76 -18.21 -16.45 -4.65
CA ASN A 76 -17.59 -16.26 -5.96
C ASN A 76 -17.93 -14.90 -6.58
N ASP A 77 -18.90 -14.17 -6.00
CA ASP A 77 -19.50 -13.01 -6.66
C ASP A 77 -19.16 -11.70 -5.97
N ARG A 78 -19.16 -11.66 -4.63
CA ARG A 78 -18.97 -10.40 -3.90
C ARG A 78 -18.29 -10.62 -2.57
N SER A 79 -17.43 -9.68 -2.20
CA SER A 79 -16.88 -9.61 -0.85
C SER A 79 -16.92 -8.18 -0.35
N PHE A 80 -17.22 -8.03 0.92
CA PHE A 80 -17.11 -6.76 1.62
C PHE A 80 -16.45 -7.02 2.96
N SER A 81 -15.46 -6.20 3.29
CA SER A 81 -14.75 -6.28 4.55
C SER A 81 -14.45 -4.90 5.11
N VAL A 82 -14.42 -4.82 6.44
CA VAL A 82 -13.93 -3.68 7.19
C VAL A 82 -12.86 -4.19 8.13
N ARG A 83 -11.67 -3.60 8.04
CA ARG A 83 -10.50 -3.96 8.84
C ARG A 83 -10.09 -2.78 9.69
N TYR A 84 -9.79 -3.04 10.96
CA TYR A 84 -9.15 -2.12 11.87
C TYR A 84 -7.81 -2.71 12.33
N ILE A 85 -6.75 -1.91 12.31
CA ILE A 85 -5.41 -2.30 12.73
C ILE A 85 -4.91 -1.26 13.73
N VAL A 86 -4.26 -1.69 14.80
CA VAL A 86 -3.63 -0.81 15.78
C VAL A 86 -2.34 -1.42 16.30
N GLY A 87 -1.32 -0.60 16.49
CA GLY A 87 -0.09 -1.05 17.13
C GLY A 87 1.06 -0.04 17.15
N PRO A 88 2.14 -0.37 17.88
CA PRO A 88 3.34 0.45 17.96
C PRO A 88 4.09 0.57 16.62
N GLU A 89 4.60 1.76 16.35
CA GLU A 89 5.60 2.03 15.32
C GLU A 89 6.79 2.80 15.91
N TYR A 90 7.99 2.38 15.56
CA TYR A 90 9.24 3.04 15.86
C TYR A 90 9.88 3.53 14.56
N HIS A 91 10.22 4.82 14.53
CA HIS A 91 10.91 5.46 13.42
C HIS A 91 12.26 6.00 13.91
N ASN A 92 13.33 5.61 13.23
CA ASN A 92 14.62 6.29 13.27
C ASN A 92 14.80 7.04 11.95
N TYR A 93 14.93 8.36 12.04
CA TYR A 93 14.97 9.24 10.89
C TYR A 93 16.39 9.44 10.39
N LYS A 94 16.52 9.59 9.07
CA LYS A 94 17.79 9.97 8.46
C LYS A 94 18.16 11.43 8.76
N TYR A 95 17.15 12.30 8.74
CA TYR A 95 17.22 13.71 9.10
C TYR A 95 16.13 14.03 10.12
N ARG A 96 16.38 15.01 11.00
CA ARG A 96 15.40 15.47 11.99
C ARG A 96 14.06 15.75 11.33
N ASN A 97 12.99 15.21 11.88
CA ASN A 97 11.66 15.42 11.34
C ASN A 97 11.11 16.81 11.69
N ILE A 98 9.90 17.13 11.21
CA ILE A 98 9.23 18.41 11.45
C ILE A 98 8.88 18.70 12.94
N GLU A 99 9.10 17.73 13.82
CA GLU A 99 9.02 17.90 15.27
C GLU A 99 10.40 18.00 15.94
N ASP A 100 11.45 18.18 15.14
CA ASP A 100 12.85 18.25 15.57
C ASP A 100 13.36 16.97 16.25
N LYS A 101 12.85 15.81 15.83
CA LYS A 101 13.22 14.49 16.40
C LYS A 101 14.05 13.67 15.42
N ASN A 102 15.11 13.04 15.92
CA ASN A 102 15.88 12.01 15.20
C ASN A 102 15.24 10.62 15.28
N SER A 103 14.46 10.35 16.31
CA SER A 103 13.66 9.12 16.39
C SER A 103 12.39 9.35 17.18
N GLN A 104 11.41 8.47 16.99
CA GLN A 104 10.17 8.52 17.75
C GLN A 104 9.47 7.16 17.79
N TRP A 105 8.70 6.95 18.84
CA TRP A 105 7.75 5.86 18.96
C TRP A 105 6.35 6.44 19.13
N PHE A 106 5.37 5.89 18.44
CA PHE A 106 3.96 6.19 18.67
C PHE A 106 3.09 4.96 18.37
N ILE A 107 1.81 5.01 18.75
CA ILE A 107 0.83 4.00 18.35
C ILE A 107 0.14 4.49 17.09
N LYS A 108 0.15 3.69 16.02
CA LYS A 108 -0.62 3.95 14.80
C LYS A 108 -1.88 3.10 14.79
N HIS A 109 -2.94 3.65 14.24
CA HIS A 109 -4.13 2.88 13.90
C HIS A 109 -4.61 3.20 12.48
N SER A 110 -5.28 2.23 11.87
CA SER A 110 -5.82 2.34 10.52
C SER A 110 -7.15 1.61 10.41
N ILE A 111 -8.07 2.21 9.68
CA ILE A 111 -9.32 1.58 9.25
C ILE A 111 -9.34 1.49 7.73
N ARG A 112 -9.80 0.37 7.19
CA ARG A 112 -9.96 0.15 5.76
C ARG A 112 -11.24 -0.62 5.48
N ALA A 113 -12.07 -0.09 4.59
CA ALA A 113 -13.14 -0.84 3.95
C ALA A 113 -12.66 -1.32 2.57
N ALA A 114 -13.03 -2.53 2.20
CA ALA A 114 -12.75 -3.10 0.89
C ALA A 114 -13.99 -3.82 0.35
N LEU A 115 -14.27 -3.57 -0.93
CA LEU A 115 -15.33 -4.17 -1.72
C LEU A 115 -14.68 -4.86 -2.92
N MET A 116 -15.09 -6.09 -3.18
CA MET A 116 -14.79 -6.81 -4.42
C MET A 116 -16.09 -7.29 -5.03
N TRP A 117 -16.25 -7.09 -6.32
CA TRP A 117 -17.40 -7.56 -7.08
C TRP A 117 -16.93 -8.25 -8.35
N HIS A 118 -17.28 -9.52 -8.49
CA HIS A 118 -17.01 -10.36 -9.64
C HIS A 118 -18.25 -10.41 -10.54
N PHE A 119 -18.06 -10.02 -11.79
CA PHE A 119 -18.99 -10.26 -12.90
C PHE A 119 -18.31 -11.17 -13.91
N LYS A 120 -19.08 -11.84 -14.77
CA LYS A 120 -18.58 -12.82 -15.76
C LYS A 120 -17.34 -12.38 -16.55
N LYS A 121 -17.20 -11.09 -16.86
CA LYS A 121 -16.07 -10.53 -17.62
C LYS A 121 -15.32 -9.42 -16.89
N ILE A 122 -15.77 -9.00 -15.71
CA ILE A 122 -15.29 -7.79 -15.05
C ILE A 122 -15.15 -8.08 -13.56
N ASP A 123 -13.95 -7.88 -13.03
CA ASP A 123 -13.73 -7.81 -11.58
C ASP A 123 -13.57 -6.35 -11.20
N ILE A 124 -14.29 -5.89 -10.18
CA ILE A 124 -14.17 -4.54 -9.62
C ILE A 124 -13.69 -4.69 -8.19
N GLU A 125 -12.61 -4.01 -7.87
CA GLU A 125 -12.07 -3.92 -6.53
C GLU A 125 -12.02 -2.44 -6.13
N ALA A 126 -12.59 -2.12 -4.99
CA ALA A 126 -12.55 -0.78 -4.42
C ALA A 126 -12.15 -0.86 -2.95
N ALA A 127 -11.33 0.07 -2.51
CA ALA A 127 -11.01 0.20 -1.10
C ALA A 127 -10.85 1.66 -0.72
N ALA A 128 -11.21 1.98 0.51
CA ALA A 128 -10.98 3.29 1.09
C ALA A 128 -10.66 3.13 2.57
N GLY A 129 -9.95 4.10 3.13
CA GLY A 129 -9.57 4.04 4.52
C GLY A 129 -8.89 5.28 5.02
N ALA A 130 -8.52 5.20 6.29
CA ALA A 130 -7.76 6.22 6.99
C ALA A 130 -6.67 5.56 7.83
N THR A 131 -5.62 6.32 8.11
CA THR A 131 -4.58 5.96 9.08
C THR A 131 -4.19 7.19 9.86
N SER A 132 -3.83 7.02 11.12
CA SER A 132 -3.41 8.12 11.99
C SER A 132 -2.50 7.61 13.10
N PRO A 133 -1.60 8.42 13.66
CA PRO A 133 -1.17 8.25 15.03
C PRO A 133 -2.37 8.36 15.98
N LEU A 134 -2.41 7.52 17.01
CA LEU A 134 -3.51 7.45 17.96
C LEU A 134 -3.66 8.73 18.80
N THR A 135 -2.54 9.38 19.08
CA THR A 135 -2.46 10.58 19.94
C THR A 135 -2.44 11.89 19.15
N ASP A 136 -2.26 11.85 17.83
CA ASP A 136 -2.06 13.05 17.04
C ASP A 136 -2.64 12.96 15.61
N TYR A 137 -3.91 13.34 15.49
CA TYR A 137 -4.67 13.29 14.25
C TYR A 137 -4.22 14.32 13.20
N LYS A 138 -3.37 15.29 13.56
CA LYS A 138 -2.84 16.25 12.57
C LYS A 138 -1.95 15.56 11.53
N TYR A 139 -1.47 14.35 11.83
CA TYR A 139 -0.71 13.47 10.92
C TYR A 139 -1.57 12.37 10.27
N ALA A 140 -2.89 12.46 10.35
CA ALA A 140 -3.75 11.48 9.70
C ALA A 140 -3.69 11.60 8.17
N SER A 141 -3.97 10.47 7.51
CA SER A 141 -4.13 10.41 6.07
C SER A 141 -5.33 9.56 5.67
N LEU A 142 -5.92 9.94 4.54
CA LEU A 142 -7.02 9.26 3.85
C LEU A 142 -6.47 8.62 2.59
N PHE A 143 -7.00 7.48 2.22
CA PHE A 143 -6.62 6.80 0.98
C PHE A 143 -7.82 6.10 0.35
N GLY A 144 -7.77 5.97 -0.97
CA GLY A 144 -8.75 5.26 -1.76
C GLY A 144 -8.12 4.65 -3.00
N SER A 145 -8.65 3.52 -3.44
CA SER A 145 -8.22 2.85 -4.66
C SER A 145 -9.40 2.17 -5.34
N VAL A 146 -9.42 2.21 -6.67
CA VAL A 146 -10.33 1.42 -7.50
C VAL A 146 -9.50 0.74 -8.58
N SER A 147 -9.69 -0.56 -8.77
CA SER A 147 -9.13 -1.32 -9.87
C SER A 147 -10.21 -2.14 -10.54
N LEU A 148 -10.07 -2.27 -11.86
CA LEU A 148 -10.95 -3.07 -12.69
C LEU A 148 -10.12 -4.11 -13.43
N ASN A 149 -10.66 -5.30 -13.61
CA ASN A 149 -10.06 -6.37 -14.38
C ASN A 149 -11.06 -6.81 -15.45
N TRP A 150 -10.90 -6.28 -16.67
CA TRP A 150 -11.84 -6.52 -17.76
C TRP A 150 -11.29 -7.51 -18.78
N ARG A 151 -11.96 -8.66 -18.85
CA ARG A 151 -11.69 -9.77 -19.76
C ARG A 151 -12.44 -9.50 -21.07
N VAL A 152 -11.73 -8.95 -22.06
CA VAL A 152 -12.31 -8.44 -23.31
C VAL A 152 -12.67 -9.61 -24.24
N VAL A 153 -11.68 -10.21 -24.91
CA VAL A 153 -11.83 -11.38 -25.79
C VAL A 153 -10.55 -12.22 -25.80
N GLY A 154 -10.65 -13.54 -26.02
CA GLY A 154 -9.51 -14.35 -26.47
C GLY A 154 -8.26 -14.32 -25.59
N GLY A 155 -8.39 -14.13 -24.26
CA GLY A 155 -7.26 -14.01 -23.34
C GLY A 155 -6.74 -12.58 -23.14
N LEU A 156 -7.30 -11.58 -23.84
CA LEU A 156 -7.03 -10.16 -23.63
C LEU A 156 -7.72 -9.66 -22.36
N THR A 157 -6.94 -9.03 -21.50
CA THR A 157 -7.38 -8.46 -20.23
C THR A 157 -6.84 -7.05 -20.07
N ILE A 158 -7.70 -6.10 -19.73
CA ILE A 158 -7.36 -4.70 -19.46
C ILE A 158 -7.59 -4.45 -17.97
N MET A 159 -6.56 -3.94 -17.29
CA MET A 159 -6.56 -3.73 -15.85
C MET A 159 -6.21 -2.28 -15.52
N PRO A 160 -7.15 -1.33 -15.65
CA PRO A 160 -6.93 0.02 -15.16
C PRO A 160 -7.07 0.05 -13.63
N SER A 161 -6.22 0.83 -12.98
CA SER A 161 -6.33 1.12 -11.56
C SER A 161 -5.99 2.58 -11.27
N ILE A 162 -6.72 3.15 -10.33
CA ILE A 162 -6.50 4.48 -9.79
C ILE A 162 -6.40 4.37 -8.28
N SER A 163 -5.45 5.08 -7.69
CA SER A 163 -5.41 5.27 -6.25
C SER A 163 -5.11 6.73 -5.96
N ALA A 164 -5.72 7.23 -4.90
CA ALA A 164 -5.54 8.60 -4.43
C ALA A 164 -5.36 8.59 -2.92
N GLY A 165 -4.61 9.55 -2.42
CA GLY A 165 -4.39 9.72 -1.00
C GLY A 165 -4.25 11.18 -0.63
N TYR A 166 -4.68 11.52 0.58
CA TYR A 166 -4.54 12.83 1.16
C TYR A 166 -3.97 12.74 2.57
N THR A 167 -2.83 13.37 2.83
CA THR A 167 -2.18 13.44 4.13
C THR A 167 -2.27 14.85 4.67
N PHE A 168 -2.79 15.03 5.90
CA PHE A 168 -2.94 16.36 6.50
C PHE A 168 -1.58 17.03 6.76
N LYS A 169 -0.67 16.28 7.40
CA LYS A 169 0.71 16.67 7.66
C LYS A 169 1.62 15.44 7.61
N ASN A 170 2.80 15.57 7.03
CA ASN A 170 3.76 14.48 6.96
C ASN A 170 4.67 14.51 8.21
N MET A 171 4.52 13.51 9.07
CA MET A 171 5.30 13.41 10.32
C MET A 171 6.78 13.13 10.10
N ASN A 172 7.13 12.58 8.94
CA ASN A 172 8.49 12.27 8.52
C ASN A 172 9.11 13.33 7.63
N GLU A 173 8.41 14.43 7.37
CA GLU A 173 8.96 15.56 6.64
C GLU A 173 10.21 16.07 7.35
N PRO A 174 11.37 16.10 6.68
CA PRO A 174 12.61 16.58 7.29
C PRO A 174 12.58 18.10 7.49
N LEU A 175 13.08 18.54 8.64
CA LEU A 175 13.08 19.94 9.06
C LEU A 175 14.07 20.80 8.25
N GLU A 176 15.24 20.22 7.94
CA GLU A 176 16.36 20.91 7.31
C GLU A 176 16.84 20.10 6.10
N ILE A 177 16.18 20.30 4.95
CA ILE A 177 16.77 19.88 3.66
C ILE A 177 17.43 21.10 3.03
N ASP A 178 18.71 20.94 2.72
CA ASP A 178 19.35 21.81 1.75
C ASP A 178 18.86 21.45 0.33
N TYR A 179 17.83 22.15 -0.13
CA TYR A 179 17.24 21.97 -1.45
C TYR A 179 18.18 22.40 -2.59
N SER A 180 19.30 23.07 -2.29
CA SER A 180 20.32 23.38 -3.29
C SER A 180 21.10 22.12 -3.73
N ASN A 181 21.06 21.06 -2.91
CA ASN A 181 21.64 19.77 -3.26
C ASN A 181 20.57 18.84 -3.89
N PRO A 182 20.63 18.58 -5.21
CA PRO A 182 19.61 17.77 -5.88
C PRO A 182 19.56 16.32 -5.39
N VAL A 183 20.68 15.78 -4.87
CA VAL A 183 20.71 14.45 -4.26
C VAL A 183 19.94 14.44 -2.94
N MET A 184 20.00 15.52 -2.16
CA MET A 184 19.23 15.68 -0.93
C MET A 184 17.73 15.80 -1.20
N THR A 185 17.34 16.44 -2.29
CA THR A 185 15.93 16.49 -2.73
C THR A 185 15.39 15.12 -3.12
N ILE A 186 16.19 14.26 -3.75
CA ILE A 186 15.79 12.89 -4.09
C ILE A 186 15.74 11.99 -2.86
N LEU A 187 16.77 12.07 -2.01
CA LEU A 187 16.90 11.25 -0.81
C LEU A 187 15.99 11.70 0.33
N GLY A 188 15.62 12.98 0.37
CA GLY A 188 14.90 13.59 1.49
C GLY A 188 13.56 14.20 1.13
N GLY A 189 13.20 14.39 -0.15
CA GLY A 189 12.13 15.33 -0.56
C GLY A 189 11.09 14.85 -1.58
N GLY A 190 11.19 13.64 -2.13
CA GLY A 190 10.36 13.25 -3.28
C GLY A 190 8.85 12.99 -3.00
N SER A 191 8.41 12.91 -1.74
CA SER A 191 7.05 12.40 -1.44
C SER A 191 6.37 13.02 -0.21
N PHE A 192 6.56 14.32 0.04
CA PHE A 192 5.90 15.04 1.15
C PHE A 192 4.71 15.90 0.70
N SER A 193 4.21 15.67 -0.51
CA SER A 193 2.96 16.26 -0.96
C SER A 193 1.81 15.82 -0.06
N LYS A 194 0.88 16.74 0.20
CA LYS A 194 -0.39 16.41 0.89
C LYS A 194 -1.29 15.56 0.03
N PHE A 195 -1.16 15.61 -1.30
CA PHE A 195 -2.00 14.87 -2.23
C PHE A 195 -1.16 13.92 -3.07
N SER A 196 -1.66 12.70 -3.26
CA SER A 196 -1.08 11.70 -4.14
C SER A 196 -2.15 11.14 -5.06
N LEU A 197 -1.79 10.95 -6.33
CA LEU A 197 -2.61 10.31 -7.34
C LEU A 197 -1.71 9.37 -8.14
N GLN A 198 -2.08 8.11 -8.20
CA GLN A 198 -1.41 7.12 -9.02
C GLN A 198 -2.43 6.47 -9.93
N THR A 199 -2.18 6.50 -11.23
CA THR A 199 -2.93 5.76 -12.24
C THR A 199 -2.03 4.71 -12.86
N MET A 200 -2.60 3.56 -13.20
CA MET A 200 -1.89 2.49 -13.90
C MET A 200 -2.85 1.84 -14.89
N LEU A 201 -2.37 1.59 -16.09
CA LEU A 201 -3.07 0.81 -17.11
C LEU A 201 -2.21 -0.39 -17.44
N THR A 202 -2.67 -1.59 -17.08
CA THR A 202 -2.01 -2.83 -17.49
C THR A 202 -2.83 -3.49 -18.59
N VAL A 203 -2.18 -3.85 -19.70
CA VAL A 203 -2.77 -4.68 -20.76
C VAL A 203 -2.04 -6.02 -20.74
N ARG A 204 -2.81 -7.10 -20.62
CA ARG A 204 -2.29 -8.47 -20.59
C ARG A 204 -2.97 -9.29 -21.68
N TYR A 205 -2.17 -10.01 -22.47
CA TYR A 205 -2.67 -11.01 -23.41
C TYR A 205 -2.01 -12.35 -23.14
N VAL A 206 -2.81 -13.42 -23.07
CA VAL A 206 -2.32 -14.78 -22.82
C VAL A 206 -2.51 -15.62 -24.08
N PHE A 207 -1.40 -15.98 -24.74
CA PHE A 207 -1.41 -16.86 -25.91
C PHE A 207 -1.63 -18.32 -25.50
N GLY A 208 -2.31 -19.10 -26.35
CA GLY A 208 -2.23 -20.56 -26.30
C GLY A 208 -3.08 -21.30 -25.26
N ASN A 209 -3.99 -20.64 -24.53
CA ASN A 209 -5.05 -21.34 -23.78
C ASN A 209 -6.21 -20.43 -23.32
N ALA A 210 -6.70 -19.57 -24.22
CA ALA A 210 -7.84 -18.71 -23.92
C ALA A 210 -9.08 -19.49 -23.45
N LEU A 211 -9.24 -20.75 -23.90
CA LEU A 211 -10.30 -21.65 -23.47
C LEU A 211 -10.11 -22.16 -22.04
N LEU A 212 -8.88 -22.39 -21.56
CA LEU A 212 -8.65 -22.70 -20.14
C LEU A 212 -8.89 -21.49 -19.25
N ASN A 213 -8.61 -20.26 -19.65
CA ASN A 213 -8.98 -19.08 -18.82
C ASN A 213 -10.51 -18.83 -18.77
N VAL A 214 -11.25 -19.27 -19.78
CA VAL A 214 -12.73 -19.27 -19.77
C VAL A 214 -13.29 -20.48 -18.99
N ARG A 215 -12.54 -21.58 -18.94
CA ARG A 215 -12.88 -22.83 -18.25
C ARG A 215 -12.21 -23.03 -16.90
N ASP A 216 -11.33 -22.14 -16.44
CA ASP A 216 -10.73 -22.13 -15.09
C ASP A 216 -11.83 -21.66 -14.13
N GLN A 217 -12.75 -22.59 -13.97
CA GLN A 217 -13.92 -22.61 -13.15
C GLN A 217 -13.57 -23.26 -11.81
N ARG A 218 -12.33 -23.11 -11.32
CA ARG A 218 -11.99 -23.44 -9.91
C ARG A 218 -12.92 -22.74 -8.91
N TRP A 219 -13.70 -21.76 -9.38
CA TRP A 219 -14.72 -20.98 -8.67
C TRP A 219 -16.16 -21.28 -9.06
N LYS A 220 -16.45 -22.17 -10.02
CA LYS A 220 -17.82 -22.70 -10.13
C LYS A 220 -17.89 -23.88 -9.18
N GLY A 221 -18.48 -23.62 -8.03
CA GLY A 221 -18.84 -24.67 -7.08
C GLY A 221 -19.56 -25.79 -7.83
N VAL A 222 -19.20 -27.01 -7.48
CA VAL A 222 -19.96 -28.21 -7.79
C VAL A 222 -21.39 -27.96 -7.31
N GLU A 223 -22.29 -27.70 -8.25
CA GLU A 223 -23.73 -27.82 -7.99
C GLU A 223 -23.99 -29.32 -7.82
N PHE A 224 -24.32 -29.72 -6.59
CA PHE A 224 -24.99 -31.00 -6.32
C PHE A 224 -26.49 -30.80 -6.47
#